data_AF-A0A258DQ40-F1
#
_entry.id   AF-A0A258DQ40-F1
#
_cell.length_a   1.000
_cell.length_b   1.000
_cell.length_c   1.000
_cell.angle_alpha   90.00
_cell.angle_beta   90.00
_cell.angle_gamma   90.00
#
_symmetry.space_group_name_H-M   'P 1'
#
loop_
_entity.id
_entity.type
_entity.pdbx_description
1 polymer ?
#
loop_
_entity_poly.entity_id
_entity_poly.type
_entity_poly.pdbx_seq_one_letter_code
_entity_poly.pdbx_strand_id
1 'polypeptide(L)' 'MKTNLRVLFSAFFAAVMMISNSTVQAQTTKEEFLSKWENSKKFTLDVLAKMPDSGMDYKTDPGAMTFKEQIHHIGTA' A
#
# COMPACT_ATOMS: atom_id res chain seq x y z
N MET A 1 7.02 -41.02 34.79
CA MET A 1 6.94 -39.55 35.04
C MET A 1 7.72 -38.71 34.04
N LYS A 2 9.02 -38.97 33.78
CA LYS A 2 9.84 -38.14 32.87
C LYS A 2 9.31 -38.02 31.43
N THR A 3 8.72 -39.10 30.88
CA THR A 3 8.14 -39.12 29.53
C THR A 3 6.87 -38.28 29.45
N ASN A 4 5.97 -38.40 30.43
CA ASN A 4 4.72 -37.62 30.49
C ASN A 4 5.02 -36.12 30.68
N LEU A 5 6.05 -35.79 31.44
CA LEU A 5 6.49 -34.40 31.63
C LEU A 5 7.04 -33.79 30.33
N ARG A 6 7.78 -34.56 29.53
CA ARG A 6 8.25 -34.13 28.20
C ARG A 6 7.11 -33.91 27.23
N VAL A 7 6.13 -34.82 27.20
CA VAL A 7 4.93 -34.68 26.33
C VAL A 7 4.13 -33.44 26.69
N LEU A 8 3.91 -33.18 27.98
CA LEU A 8 3.25 -31.96 28.46
C LEU A 8 4.02 -30.70 28.07
N PHE A 9 5.34 -30.71 28.19
CA PHE A 9 6.17 -29.57 27.82
C PHE A 9 6.12 -29.29 26.31
N SER A 10 6.19 -30.33 25.50
CA SER A 10 6.08 -30.21 24.04
C SER A 10 4.69 -29.72 23.61
N ALA A 11 3.62 -30.21 24.24
CA ALA A 11 2.26 -29.77 23.98
C ALA A 11 2.06 -28.30 24.38
N PHE A 12 2.59 -27.89 25.53
CA PHE A 12 2.56 -26.50 25.99
C PHE A 12 3.32 -25.58 25.05
N PHE A 13 4.53 -25.98 24.63
CA PHE A 13 5.33 -25.22 23.67
C PHE A 13 4.62 -25.07 22.31
N ALA A 14 3.99 -26.13 21.81
CA ALA A 14 3.19 -26.08 20.59
C ALA A 14 1.98 -25.14 20.73
N ALA A 15 1.29 -25.15 21.87
CA ALA A 15 0.18 -24.24 22.14
C ALA A 15 0.62 -22.78 22.18
N VAL A 16 1.77 -22.48 22.80
CA VAL A 16 2.36 -21.13 22.82
C VAL A 16 2.70 -20.66 21.40
N MET A 17 3.30 -21.54 20.58
CA MET A 17 3.67 -21.22 19.19
C MET A 17 2.46 -20.96 18.28
N MET A 18 1.30 -21.59 18.55
CA MET A 18 0.08 -21.33 17.79
C MET A 18 -0.52 -19.95 18.10
N ILE A 19 -0.41 -19.48 19.35
CA ILE A 19 -0.96 -18.18 19.79
C ILE A 19 -0.12 -17.00 19.27
N SER A 20 1.16 -17.20 18.98
CA SER A 20 2.08 -16.14 18.52
C SER A 20 1.88 -15.64 17.08
N ASN A 21 0.98 -16.23 16.28
CA ASN A 21 0.78 -15.85 14.87
C ASN A 21 -0.16 -14.64 14.65
N SER A 22 -0.75 -14.07 15.71
CA SER A 22 -1.81 -13.05 15.58
C SER A 22 -1.32 -11.61 15.34
N THR A 23 0.00 -11.36 15.32
CA THR A 23 0.55 -10.00 15.34
C THR A 23 1.13 -9.47 14.02
N VAL A 24 1.07 -10.24 12.92
CA VAL A 24 1.50 -9.74 11.60
C VAL A 24 0.31 -9.09 10.89
N GLN A 25 -0.01 -7.85 11.27
CA GLN A 25 -1.03 -7.03 10.60
C GLN A 25 -0.34 -6.09 9.61
N ALA A 26 -0.17 -6.53 8.36
CA ALA A 26 0.27 -5.70 7.24
C ALA A 26 -0.91 -5.14 6.42
N GLN A 27 -2.13 -5.25 6.93
CA GLN A 27 -3.34 -4.91 6.20
C GLN A 27 -3.62 -3.41 6.36
N THR A 28 -3.66 -2.69 5.24
CA THR A 28 -4.05 -1.27 5.21
C THR A 28 -5.48 -1.15 5.72
N THR A 29 -5.69 -0.32 6.74
CA THR A 29 -7.05 -0.04 7.21
C THR A 29 -7.80 0.82 6.19
N LYS A 30 -9.13 0.82 6.26
CA LYS A 30 -9.93 1.70 5.40
C LYS A 30 -9.56 3.17 5.62
N GLU A 31 -9.35 3.56 6.87
CA GLU A 31 -8.97 4.91 7.26
C GLU A 31 -7.60 5.30 6.68
N GLU A 32 -6.62 4.40 6.77
CA GLU A 32 -5.30 4.61 6.19
C GLU A 32 -5.37 4.72 4.65
N PHE A 33 -6.15 3.83 4.02
CA PHE A 33 -6.37 3.87 2.57
C PHE A 33 -6.98 5.20 2.12
N LEU A 34 -8.05 5.65 2.78
CA LEU A 34 -8.72 6.91 2.45
C LEU A 34 -7.79 8.11 2.66
N SER A 35 -7.02 8.13 3.75
CA SER A 35 -6.04 9.19 4.01
C SER A 35 -4.99 9.28 2.88
N LYS A 36 -4.46 8.14 2.45
CA LYS A 36 -3.48 8.06 1.35
C LYS A 36 -4.11 8.46 0.01
N TRP A 37 -5.35 8.04 -0.24
CA TRP A 37 -6.10 8.41 -1.44
C TRP A 37 -6.28 9.93 -1.56
N GLU A 38 -6.78 10.58 -0.49
CA GLU A 38 -6.98 12.03 -0.48
C GLU A 38 -5.65 12.79 -0.63
N ASN A 39 -4.58 12.30 0.01
CA ASN A 39 -3.25 12.88 -0.16
C ASN A 39 -2.75 12.78 -1.60
N SER A 40 -2.87 11.61 -2.22
CA SER A 40 -2.46 11.38 -3.61
C SER A 40 -3.24 12.25 -4.59
N LYS A 41 -4.56 12.34 -4.41
CA LYS A 41 -5.43 13.22 -5.21
C LYS A 41 -4.99 14.68 -5.10
N LYS A 42 -4.78 15.16 -3.87
CA LYS A 42 -4.31 16.53 -3.63
C LYS A 42 -2.98 16.79 -4.32
N PHE A 43 -2.01 15.90 -4.15
CA PHE A 43 -0.70 16.03 -4.76
C PHE A 43 -0.80 16.12 -6.29
N THR A 44 -1.55 15.22 -6.92
CA THR A 44 -1.73 15.21 -8.38
C THR A 44 -2.33 16.53 -8.90
N LEU A 45 -3.35 17.06 -8.21
CA LEU A 45 -3.96 18.34 -8.57
C LEU A 45 -3.00 19.52 -8.37
N ASP A 46 -2.20 19.50 -7.28
CA ASP A 46 -1.20 20.54 -7.02
C ASP A 46 -0.08 20.52 -8.07
N VAL A 47 0.28 19.35 -8.60
CA VAL A 47 1.23 19.20 -9.72
C VAL A 47 0.63 19.72 -11.02
N LEU A 48 -0.61 19.34 -11.33
CA LEU A 48 -1.33 19.84 -12.51
C LEU A 48 -1.40 21.37 -12.51
N ALA A 49 -1.73 21.98 -11.37
CA ALA A 49 -1.83 23.43 -11.24
C ALA A 49 -0.49 24.18 -11.45
N LYS A 50 0.64 23.49 -11.27
CA LYS A 50 1.98 24.06 -11.49
C LYS A 50 2.49 23.85 -12.92
N MET A 51 1.86 22.99 -13.70
CA MET A 51 2.27 22.74 -15.09
C MET A 51 1.81 23.90 -15.97
N PRO A 52 2.71 24.61 -16.68
CA PRO A 52 2.30 25.62 -17.64
C PRO A 52 1.58 24.96 -18.83
N ASP A 53 0.67 25.70 -19.47
CA ASP A 53 -0.07 25.20 -20.63
C ASP A 53 0.84 24.69 -21.75
N SER A 54 1.97 25.37 -21.98
CA SER A 54 3.00 24.97 -22.95
C SER A 54 3.65 23.61 -22.66
N GLY A 55 3.50 23.11 -21.43
CA GLY A 55 4.02 21.83 -20.98
C GLY A 55 3.04 20.66 -21.12
N MET A 56 1.77 20.90 -21.46
CA MET A 56 0.74 19.85 -21.44
C MET A 56 1.03 18.67 -22.37
N ASP A 57 1.68 18.94 -23.50
CA ASP A 57 2.06 17.92 -24.50
C ASP A 57 3.47 17.35 -24.26
N TYR A 58 4.12 17.68 -23.13
CA TYR A 58 5.44 17.16 -22.79
C TYR A 58 5.43 15.63 -22.66
N LYS A 59 6.45 15.00 -23.24
CA LYS A 59 6.74 13.56 -23.13
C LYS A 59 8.13 13.35 -22.56
N THR A 60 8.26 12.39 -21.64
CA THR A 60 9.55 11.96 -21.09
C THR A 60 10.35 11.09 -22.06
N ASP A 61 9.65 10.36 -22.94
CA ASP A 61 10.19 9.49 -24.00
C ASP A 61 9.17 9.43 -25.16
N PRO A 62 9.59 9.19 -26.43
CA PRO A 62 8.65 9.07 -27.56
C PRO A 62 7.48 8.10 -27.35
N GLY A 63 7.69 7.00 -26.62
CA GLY A 63 6.67 5.99 -26.34
C GLY A 63 5.73 6.32 -25.16
N ALA A 64 6.01 7.38 -24.39
CA ALA A 64 5.21 7.75 -23.23
C ALA A 64 3.95 8.53 -23.61
N MET A 65 2.96 8.51 -22.70
CA MET A 65 1.84 9.45 -22.70
C MET A 65 2.35 10.87 -22.42
N THR A 66 1.73 11.86 -23.06
CA THR A 66 1.88 13.26 -22.69
C THR A 66 1.44 13.50 -21.24
N PHE A 67 1.91 14.58 -20.63
CA PHE A 67 1.46 14.98 -19.29
C PHE A 67 -0.07 15.06 -19.21
N LYS A 68 -0.73 15.69 -20.21
CA LYS A 68 -2.19 15.80 -20.27
C LYS A 68 -2.90 14.44 -20.36
N GLU A 69 -2.39 13.52 -21.19
CA GLU A 69 -2.94 12.17 -21.30
C GLU A 69 -2.83 11.40 -19.98
N GLN A 70 -1.71 11.54 -19.26
CA GLN A 70 -1.53 10.91 -17.95
C GLN A 70 -2.56 11.41 -16.92
N ILE A 71 -2.82 12.72 -16.88
CA ILE A 71 -3.81 13.30 -15.98
C ILE A 71 -5.22 12.79 -16.30
N HIS A 72 -5.59 12.71 -17.59
CA HIS A 72 -6.87 12.13 -17.99
C HIS A 72 -6.96 10.65 -17.61
N HIS A 73 -5.90 9.87 -17.83
CA HIS A 73 -5.86 8.46 -17.46
C HIS A 73 -6.12 8.25 -15.96
N ILE A 74 -5.48 9.05 -15.10
CA ILE A 74 -5.70 9.02 -13.64
C ILE A 74 -7.16 9.35 -13.29
N GLY A 75 -7.77 10.34 -13.97
CA GLY A 75 -9.14 10.79 -13.68
C GLY A 75 -10.25 9.87 -14.18
N THR A 76 -9.95 8.97 -15.13
CA THR A 76 -10.92 8.01 -15.70
C THR A 76 -10.79 6.59 -15.17
N ALA A 77 -9.73 6.30 -14.40
CA ALA A 77 -9.50 5.02 -13.75
C ALA A 77 -10.40 4.84 -12.50
#